data_AF-A0A917IYP0-F1
#
_entry.id   AF-A0A917IYP0-F1
#
_cell.length_a   1.000
_cell.length_b   1.000
_cell.length_c   1.000
_cell.angle_alpha   90.00
_cell.angle_beta   90.00
_cell.angle_gamma   90.00
#
_symmetry.space_group_name_H-M   'P 1'
#
loop_
_entity.id
_entity.type
_entity.pdbx_description
1 polymer ?
#
loop_
_entity_poly.entity_id
_entity_poly.type
_entity_poly.pdbx_seq_one_letter_code
_entity_poly.pdbx_strand_id
1 'polypeptide(L)'
;MEAILMQFREGKEEALKRIYSMFATNLLFTARGIVKNEQEAEDIVLDAFSKCWLKRECFETLYKIKCYLYVVIKHACFHYVDKLKTKASSHREIFYISEEADGFVLEHMIKAEMVERIHKEINLLPERARTMLNWLYVDGLSNTQIAQKMQIPVEHVRVNKSRALNQLRQALSGKLA
;
A
#
# COMPACT_ATOMS: atom_id res chain seq x y z
N MET A 1 -12.23 -4.72 16.70
CA MET A 1 -11.05 -4.15 15.99
C MET A 1 -10.25 -3.23 16.90
N GLU A 2 -10.89 -2.33 17.64
CA GLU A 2 -10.22 -1.46 18.64
C GLU A 2 -9.45 -2.25 19.72
N ALA A 3 -10.00 -3.36 20.19
CA ALA A 3 -9.31 -4.24 21.16
C ALA A 3 -7.98 -4.81 20.64
N ILE A 4 -7.87 -5.10 19.33
CA ILE A 4 -6.62 -5.63 18.73
C ILE A 4 -5.57 -4.53 18.69
N LEU A 5 -5.95 -3.31 18.33
CA LEU A 5 -5.03 -2.17 18.30
C LEU A 5 -4.51 -1.84 19.70
N MET A 6 -5.38 -1.81 20.70
CA MET A 6 -4.98 -1.52 22.08
C MET A 6 -3.97 -2.56 22.59
N GLN A 7 -4.28 -3.84 22.42
CA GLN A 7 -3.38 -4.94 22.78
C GLN A 7 -2.05 -4.88 22.02
N PHE A 8 -2.08 -4.48 20.74
CA PHE A 8 -0.87 -4.29 19.93
C PHE A 8 0.01 -3.17 20.50
N ARG A 9 -0.57 -2.02 20.86
CA ARG A 9 0.16 -0.90 21.48
C ARG A 9 0.76 -1.27 22.83
N GLU A 10 0.05 -2.07 23.62
CA GLU A 10 0.50 -2.61 24.91
C GLU A 10 1.59 -3.69 24.79
N GLY A 11 2.00 -4.07 23.58
CA GLY A 11 3.05 -5.07 23.38
C GLY A 11 2.58 -6.51 23.58
N LYS A 12 1.29 -6.81 23.44
CA LYS A 12 0.78 -8.19 23.44
C LYS A 12 1.08 -8.88 22.11
N GLU A 13 1.94 -9.89 22.12
CA GLU A 13 2.35 -10.63 20.92
C GLU A 13 1.17 -11.24 20.15
N GLU A 14 0.13 -11.70 20.85
CA GLU A 14 -1.10 -12.23 20.25
C GLU A 14 -1.79 -11.22 19.31
N ALA A 15 -1.67 -9.92 19.61
CA ALA A 15 -2.20 -8.89 18.72
C ALA A 15 -1.36 -8.76 17.45
N LEU A 16 -0.03 -8.86 17.55
CA LEU A 16 0.85 -8.90 16.38
C LEU A 16 0.55 -10.13 15.51
N LYS A 17 0.40 -11.32 16.10
CA LYS A 17 0.03 -12.55 15.38
C LYS A 17 -1.29 -12.39 14.63
N ARG A 18 -2.29 -11.77 15.26
CA ARG A 18 -3.57 -11.46 14.61
C ARG A 18 -3.40 -10.49 13.45
N ILE A 19 -2.69 -9.38 13.64
CA ILE A 19 -2.44 -8.40 12.58
C ILE A 19 -1.65 -9.04 11.42
N TYR A 20 -0.68 -9.88 11.72
CA TYR A 20 0.05 -10.66 10.73
C TYR A 20 -0.91 -11.55 9.93
N SER A 21 -1.74 -12.35 10.59
CA SER A 21 -2.72 -13.21 9.91
C SER A 21 -3.71 -12.44 9.03
N MET A 22 -4.05 -11.20 9.39
CA MET A 22 -4.98 -10.36 8.62
C MET A 22 -4.37 -9.79 7.33
N PHE A 23 -3.06 -9.51 7.32
CA PHE A 23 -2.43 -8.75 6.24
C PHE A 23 -1.35 -9.51 5.47
N ALA A 24 -0.69 -10.50 6.09
CA ALA A 24 0.49 -11.17 5.53
C ALA A 24 0.23 -11.79 4.16
N THR A 25 -0.91 -12.46 3.94
CA THR A 25 -1.22 -13.10 2.65
C THR A 25 -1.19 -12.10 1.48
N ASN A 26 -1.86 -10.95 1.63
CA ASN A 26 -1.92 -9.93 0.57
C ASN A 26 -0.58 -9.20 0.41
N LEU A 27 0.13 -8.99 1.51
CA LEU A 27 1.45 -8.35 1.52
C LEU A 27 2.51 -9.24 0.87
N LEU A 28 2.51 -10.54 1.16
CA LEU A 28 3.36 -11.55 0.53
C LEU A 28 3.06 -11.67 -0.96
N PHE A 29 1.79 -11.74 -1.35
CA PHE A 29 1.41 -11.74 -2.77
C PHE A 29 1.99 -10.53 -3.51
N THR A 30 1.87 -9.34 -2.90
CA THR A 30 2.42 -8.10 -3.46
C THR A 30 3.94 -8.15 -3.57
N ALA A 31 4.64 -8.55 -2.50
CA ALA A 31 6.09 -8.63 -2.47
C ALA A 31 6.63 -9.62 -3.50
N ARG A 32 6.06 -10.83 -3.56
CA ARG A 32 6.40 -11.89 -4.53
C ARG A 32 6.24 -11.41 -5.98
N GLY A 33 5.18 -10.67 -6.28
CA GLY A 33 4.96 -10.10 -7.61
C GLY A 33 6.05 -9.10 -8.05
N ILE A 34 6.69 -8.41 -7.10
CA ILE A 34 7.74 -7.42 -7.38
C ILE A 34 9.12 -8.09 -7.44
N VAL A 35 9.49 -8.83 -6.39
CA VAL A 35 10.85 -9.37 -6.24
C VAL A 35 11.07 -10.69 -6.98
N LYS A 36 10.00 -11.40 -7.34
CA LYS A 36 10.03 -12.71 -8.02
C LYS A 36 10.92 -13.76 -7.34
N ASN A 37 11.06 -13.65 -6.02
CA ASN A 37 11.79 -14.56 -5.15
C ASN A 37 10.94 -14.80 -3.89
N GLU A 38 10.62 -16.06 -3.60
CA GLU A 38 9.72 -16.41 -2.50
C GLU A 38 10.33 -16.09 -1.13
N GLN A 39 11.59 -16.50 -0.93
CA GLN A 39 12.32 -16.33 0.31
C GLN A 39 12.55 -14.84 0.63
N GLU A 40 12.99 -14.06 -0.37
CA GLU A 40 13.19 -12.62 -0.16
C GLU A 40 11.87 -11.89 0.13
N ALA A 41 10.78 -12.28 -0.53
CA ALA A 41 9.48 -11.69 -0.26
C ALA A 41 9.02 -11.95 1.19
N GLU A 42 9.28 -13.14 1.71
CA GLU A 42 9.00 -13.49 3.10
C GLU A 42 9.85 -12.69 4.09
N ASP A 43 11.15 -12.58 3.84
CA ASP A 43 12.08 -11.82 4.67
C ASP A 43 11.70 -10.34 4.71
N ILE A 44 11.37 -9.73 3.56
CA ILE A 44 10.92 -8.33 3.49
C ILE A 44 9.64 -8.11 4.29
N VAL A 45 8.67 -9.04 4.21
CA VAL A 45 7.42 -8.93 4.96
C VAL A 45 7.68 -9.06 6.45
N LEU A 46 8.48 -10.04 6.88
CA LEU A 46 8.83 -10.24 8.29
C LEU A 46 9.57 -9.03 8.88
N ASP A 47 10.52 -8.46 8.15
CA ASP A 47 11.24 -7.24 8.55
C ASP A 47 10.28 -6.04 8.67
N ALA A 48 9.34 -5.88 7.74
CA ALA A 48 8.34 -4.82 7.81
C ALA A 48 7.42 -4.95 9.04
N PHE A 49 7.00 -6.16 9.39
CA PHE A 49 6.24 -6.42 10.61
C PHE A 49 7.08 -6.15 11.87
N SER A 50 8.37 -6.45 11.83
CA SER A 50 9.30 -6.17 12.94
C SER A 50 9.46 -4.66 13.16
N LYS A 51 9.64 -3.90 12.09
CA LYS A 51 9.65 -2.42 12.12
C LYS A 51 8.33 -1.83 12.60
N CYS A 52 7.21 -2.43 12.17
CA CYS A 52 5.89 -2.06 12.64
C CYS A 52 5.73 -2.29 14.16
N TRP A 53 6.25 -3.39 14.68
CA TRP A 53 6.21 -3.72 16.12
C TRP A 53 7.03 -2.73 16.97
N LEU A 54 8.21 -2.33 16.49
CA LEU A 54 9.04 -1.33 17.16
C LEU A 54 8.33 0.03 17.26
N LYS A 55 7.51 0.38 16.27
CA LYS A 55 6.71 1.62 16.23
C LYS A 55 5.27 1.45 16.73
N ARG A 56 4.96 0.35 17.43
CA ARG A 56 3.57 -0.03 17.76
C ARG A 56 2.77 1.08 18.45
N GLU A 57 3.40 1.87 19.30
CA GLU A 57 2.74 2.90 20.12
C GLU A 57 2.24 4.09 19.31
N CYS A 58 2.83 4.32 18.12
CA CYS A 58 2.54 5.45 17.22
C CYS A 58 1.29 5.24 16.35
N PHE A 59 0.73 4.03 16.31
CA PHE A 59 -0.40 3.73 15.43
C PHE A 59 -1.75 3.98 16.11
N GLU A 60 -2.55 4.85 15.53
CA GLU A 60 -3.91 5.18 16.01
C GLU A 60 -4.99 4.25 15.46
N THR A 61 -4.73 3.53 14.36
CA THR A 61 -5.71 2.62 13.73
C THR A 61 -5.04 1.42 13.07
N LEU A 62 -5.76 0.29 12.97
CA LEU A 62 -5.33 -0.87 12.17
C LEU A 62 -5.15 -0.52 10.69
N TYR A 63 -5.88 0.48 10.20
CA TYR A 63 -5.73 1.00 8.85
C TYR A 63 -4.37 1.65 8.64
N LYS A 64 -3.92 2.50 9.58
CA LYS A 64 -2.58 3.11 9.54
C LYS A 64 -1.47 2.05 9.56
N ILE A 65 -1.64 0.97 10.33
CA ILE A 65 -0.73 -0.19 10.32
C ILE A 65 -0.68 -0.84 8.93
N LYS A 66 -1.84 -1.13 8.33
CA LYS A 66 -1.92 -1.71 6.98
C LYS A 66 -1.21 -0.81 5.96
N CYS A 67 -1.50 0.48 5.93
CA CYS A 67 -0.87 1.43 5.01
C CYS A 67 0.65 1.48 5.19
N TYR A 68 1.12 1.56 6.44
CA TYR A 68 2.54 1.53 6.78
C TYR A 68 3.23 0.28 6.21
N LEU A 69 2.67 -0.91 6.45
CA LEU A 69 3.21 -2.16 5.96
C LEU A 69 3.32 -2.18 4.43
N TYR A 70 2.27 -1.74 3.71
CA TYR A 70 2.31 -1.67 2.24
C TYR A 70 3.42 -0.75 1.71
N VAL A 71 3.62 0.41 2.34
CA VAL A 71 4.65 1.37 1.93
C VAL A 71 6.05 0.79 2.17
N VAL A 72 6.31 0.32 3.39
CA VAL A 72 7.62 -0.24 3.77
C VAL A 72 7.97 -1.43 2.89
N ILE A 73 7.02 -2.35 2.65
CA ILE A 73 7.25 -3.53 1.82
C ILE A 73 7.51 -3.14 0.37
N LYS A 74 6.73 -2.23 -0.23
CA LYS A 74 6.98 -1.80 -1.61
C LYS A 74 8.35 -1.14 -1.77
N HIS A 75 8.72 -0.26 -0.84
CA HIS A 75 10.04 0.37 -0.85
C HIS A 75 11.15 -0.67 -0.75
N ALA A 76 11.05 -1.61 0.20
CA ALA A 76 12.03 -2.68 0.36
C ALA A 76 12.13 -3.57 -0.91
N CYS A 77 11.00 -3.90 -1.54
CA CYS A 77 10.97 -4.67 -2.77
C CYS A 77 11.64 -3.93 -3.94
N PHE A 78 11.34 -2.64 -4.14
CA PHE A 78 11.97 -1.86 -5.21
C PHE A 78 13.47 -1.70 -4.98
N HIS A 79 13.87 -1.41 -3.74
CA HIS A 79 15.27 -1.34 -3.37
C HIS A 79 15.99 -2.68 -3.57
N TYR A 80 15.36 -3.81 -3.27
CA TYR A 80 15.91 -5.13 -3.58
C TYR A 80 16.09 -5.32 -5.09
N VAL A 81 15.07 -5.03 -5.90
CA VAL A 81 15.14 -5.13 -7.36
C VAL A 81 16.22 -4.21 -7.94
N ASP A 82 16.32 -2.98 -7.45
CA ASP A 82 17.34 -2.06 -7.90
C ASP A 82 18.74 -2.52 -7.48
N LYS A 83 18.89 -3.06 -6.26
CA LYS A 83 20.12 -3.74 -5.82
C LYS A 83 20.48 -4.94 -6.67
N LEU A 84 19.52 -5.70 -7.20
CA LEU A 84 19.83 -6.77 -8.15
C LEU A 84 20.35 -6.22 -9.48
N LYS A 85 19.77 -5.11 -9.97
CA LYS A 85 20.26 -4.41 -11.17
C LYS A 85 21.65 -3.80 -10.95
N THR A 86 21.92 -3.27 -9.75
CA THR A 86 23.24 -2.72 -9.38
C THR A 86 24.23 -3.77 -8.87
N LYS A 87 23.82 -4.97 -8.45
CA LYS A 87 24.73 -6.08 -8.12
C LYS A 87 25.36 -6.72 -9.36
N ALA A 88 24.88 -6.41 -10.56
CA ALA A 88 25.67 -6.53 -11.78
C ALA A 88 26.92 -5.61 -11.78
N SER A 89 26.99 -4.66 -10.84
CA SER A 89 28.03 -3.64 -10.67
C SER A 89 28.26 -3.30 -9.17
N SER A 90 28.75 -4.27 -8.39
CA SER A 90 29.43 -4.09 -7.08
C SER A 90 28.65 -3.65 -5.81
N HIS A 91 28.81 -4.48 -4.78
CA HIS A 91 28.89 -4.28 -3.31
C HIS A 91 27.91 -3.40 -2.49
N ARG A 92 27.22 -4.11 -1.59
CA ARG A 92 26.73 -3.83 -0.20
C ARG A 92 26.53 -2.38 0.26
N GLU A 93 25.30 -2.12 0.72
CA GLU A 93 25.01 -1.20 1.85
C GLU A 93 23.98 -1.79 2.81
N ILE A 94 24.28 -1.67 4.10
CA ILE A 94 23.44 -1.99 5.27
C ILE A 94 22.55 -0.76 5.52
N PHE A 95 21.25 -0.97 5.70
CA PHE A 95 20.30 0.14 5.93
C PHE A 95 20.30 0.53 7.41
N TYR A 96 20.89 1.69 7.74
CA TYR A 96 20.52 2.46 8.93
C TYR A 96 19.35 3.37 8.56
N ILE A 97 18.24 3.27 9.27
CA ILE A 97 17.19 4.30 9.24
C ILE A 97 17.56 5.28 10.36
N SER A 98 18.23 6.38 10.04
CA SER A 98 18.51 7.47 11.00
C SER A 98 17.39 8.52 11.01
N GLU A 99 17.50 9.48 11.93
CA GLU A 99 16.55 10.51 12.39
C GLU A 99 15.90 11.44 11.33
N GLU A 100 16.16 11.26 10.04
CA GLU A 100 15.36 11.87 8.95
C GLU A 100 13.90 11.35 8.90
N ALA A 101 13.60 10.35 9.72
CA ALA A 101 12.29 9.72 9.86
C ALA A 101 11.18 10.69 10.32
N ASP A 102 11.46 11.78 11.03
CA ASP A 102 10.41 12.69 11.54
C ASP A 102 9.81 13.60 10.45
N GLY A 103 10.63 14.14 9.55
CA GLY A 103 10.14 14.83 8.35
C GLY A 103 9.40 13.90 7.40
N PHE A 104 9.87 12.64 7.33
CA PHE A 104 9.26 11.58 6.52
C PHE A 104 7.90 11.13 7.08
N VAL A 105 7.72 11.08 8.41
CA VAL A 105 6.44 10.74 9.05
C VAL A 105 5.39 11.83 8.80
N LEU A 106 5.77 13.12 8.80
CA LEU A 106 4.87 14.23 8.50
C LEU A 106 4.43 14.23 7.02
N GLU A 107 5.36 13.99 6.09
CA GLU A 107 5.05 13.85 4.66
C GLU A 107 4.14 12.65 4.37
N HIS A 108 4.23 11.59 5.18
CA HIS A 108 3.38 10.40 5.06
C HIS A 108 2.05 10.52 5.84
N MET A 109 1.95 11.38 6.85
CA MET A 109 0.67 11.82 7.42
C MET A 109 -0.14 12.63 6.40
N ILE A 110 0.52 13.52 5.64
CA ILE A 110 -0.10 14.21 4.50
C ILE A 110 -0.59 13.20 3.46
N LYS A 111 0.17 12.14 3.18
CA LYS A 111 -0.29 11.04 2.32
C LYS A 111 -1.45 10.23 2.93
N ALA A 112 -1.53 10.06 4.25
CA ALA A 112 -2.65 9.37 4.89
C ALA A 112 -3.95 10.18 4.81
N GLU A 113 -3.88 11.49 5.02
CA GLU A 113 -4.99 12.42 4.76
C GLU A 113 -5.34 12.45 3.27
N MET A 114 -4.33 12.42 2.39
CA MET A 114 -4.53 12.32 0.94
C MET A 114 -5.22 11.01 0.56
N VAL A 115 -4.87 9.89 1.18
CA VAL A 115 -5.50 8.58 0.93
C VAL A 115 -6.93 8.56 1.47
N GLU A 116 -7.20 9.14 2.64
CA GLU A 116 -8.57 9.30 3.14
C GLU A 116 -9.40 10.20 2.22
N ARG A 117 -8.82 11.31 1.74
CA ARG A 117 -9.42 12.17 0.72
C ARG A 117 -9.67 11.41 -0.58
N ILE A 118 -8.69 10.66 -1.09
CA ILE A 118 -8.84 9.81 -2.28
C ILE A 118 -10.00 8.83 -2.08
N HIS A 119 -10.09 8.17 -0.92
CA HIS A 119 -11.20 7.27 -0.61
C HIS A 119 -12.55 7.97 -0.57
N LYS A 120 -12.63 9.17 0.04
CA LYS A 120 -13.84 9.99 0.05
C LYS A 120 -14.26 10.38 -1.36
N GLU A 121 -13.32 10.85 -2.18
CA GLU A 121 -13.60 11.25 -3.57
C GLU A 121 -13.95 10.05 -4.46
N ILE A 122 -13.33 8.87 -4.26
CA ILE A 122 -13.72 7.62 -4.92
C ILE A 122 -15.16 7.22 -4.56
N ASN A 123 -15.58 7.47 -3.32
CA ASN A 123 -16.95 7.22 -2.86
C ASN A 123 -17.97 8.24 -3.40
N LEU A 124 -17.51 9.36 -3.96
CA LEU A 124 -18.36 10.32 -4.69
C LEU A 124 -18.46 10.02 -6.18
N LEU A 125 -17.59 9.14 -6.71
CA LEU A 125 -17.70 8.69 -8.09
C LEU A 125 -18.97 7.87 -8.31
N PRO A 126 -19.56 7.93 -9.53
CA PRO A 126 -20.63 7.02 -9.94
C PRO A 126 -20.22 5.57 -9.71
N GLU A 127 -21.18 4.75 -9.27
CA GLU A 127 -20.96 3.35 -8.88
C GLU A 127 -20.15 2.55 -9.90
N ARG A 128 -20.44 2.71 -11.19
CA ARG A 128 -19.69 2.07 -12.28
C ARG A 128 -18.21 2.47 -12.32
N ALA A 129 -17.88 3.74 -12.11
CA ALA A 129 -16.49 4.20 -12.11
C ALA A 129 -15.74 3.72 -10.86
N ARG A 130 -16.41 3.72 -9.69
CA ARG A 130 -15.86 3.19 -8.44
C ARG A 130 -15.53 1.70 -8.53
N THR A 131 -16.48 0.90 -9.04
CA THR A 131 -16.32 -0.54 -9.20
C THR A 131 -15.18 -0.89 -10.17
N MET A 132 -15.05 -0.14 -11.26
CA MET A 132 -13.92 -0.29 -12.18
C MET A 132 -12.57 0.00 -11.52
N LEU A 133 -12.46 1.08 -10.73
CA LEU A 133 -11.24 1.41 -10.01
C LEU A 133 -10.89 0.36 -8.95
N ASN A 134 -11.89 -0.17 -8.24
CA ASN A 134 -11.68 -1.28 -7.30
C ASN A 134 -11.16 -2.53 -8.03
N TRP A 135 -11.79 -2.93 -9.14
CA TRP A 135 -11.31 -4.07 -9.92
C TRP A 135 -9.88 -3.90 -10.44
N LEU A 136 -9.52 -2.69 -10.84
CA LEU A 136 -8.20 -2.40 -11.41
C LEU A 136 -7.09 -2.33 -10.34
N TYR A 137 -7.36 -1.69 -9.20
CA TYR A 137 -6.33 -1.34 -8.22
C TYR A 137 -6.38 -2.16 -6.93
N VAL A 138 -7.54 -2.75 -6.60
CA VAL A 138 -7.71 -3.63 -5.43
C VAL A 138 -7.62 -5.09 -5.86
N ASP A 139 -8.40 -5.45 -6.89
CA ASP A 139 -8.49 -6.84 -7.33
C ASP A 139 -7.50 -7.19 -8.46
N GLY A 140 -6.77 -6.19 -9.00
CA GLY A 140 -5.68 -6.37 -9.95
C GLY A 140 -6.10 -6.82 -11.37
N LEU A 141 -7.36 -6.63 -11.76
CA LEU A 141 -7.86 -7.04 -13.07
C LEU A 141 -7.30 -6.16 -14.19
N SER A 142 -7.06 -6.77 -15.35
CA SER A 142 -6.68 -6.06 -16.56
C SER A 142 -7.85 -5.29 -17.18
N ASN A 143 -7.55 -4.28 -18.01
CA ASN A 143 -8.59 -3.54 -18.74
C ASN A 143 -9.46 -4.46 -19.61
N THR A 144 -8.90 -5.57 -20.12
CA THR A 144 -9.64 -6.55 -20.92
C THR A 144 -10.61 -7.38 -20.07
N GLN A 145 -10.19 -7.79 -18.88
CA GLN A 145 -11.05 -8.50 -17.92
C GLN A 145 -12.18 -7.60 -17.40
N ILE A 146 -11.89 -6.33 -17.16
CA ILE A 146 -12.89 -5.33 -16.76
C ILE A 146 -13.89 -5.07 -17.89
N ALA A 147 -13.42 -4.95 -19.13
CA ALA A 147 -14.27 -4.77 -20.31
C ALA A 147 -15.26 -5.92 -20.47
N GLN A 148 -14.79 -7.15 -20.29
CA GLN A 148 -15.64 -8.35 -20.31
C GLN A 148 -16.67 -8.33 -19.18
N LYS A 149 -16.26 -8.03 -17.95
CA LYS A 149 -17.18 -7.93 -16.79
C LYS A 149 -18.22 -6.83 -16.94
N MET A 150 -17.86 -5.71 -17.53
CA MET A 150 -18.74 -4.56 -17.74
C MET A 150 -19.54 -4.64 -19.04
N GLN A 151 -19.25 -5.61 -19.90
CA GLN A 151 -19.84 -5.74 -21.24
C GLN A 151 -19.72 -4.45 -22.07
N ILE A 152 -18.54 -3.83 -22.05
CA ILE A 152 -18.22 -2.62 -22.81
C ILE A 152 -16.90 -2.80 -23.59
N PRO A 153 -16.64 -2.02 -24.64
CA PRO A 153 -15.36 -2.08 -25.33
C PRO A 153 -14.19 -1.71 -24.40
N VAL A 154 -13.04 -2.36 -24.60
CA VAL A 154 -11.81 -2.09 -23.82
C VAL A 154 -11.40 -0.61 -23.90
N GLU A 155 -11.64 0.02 -25.05
CA GLU A 155 -11.36 1.44 -25.25
C GLU A 155 -12.24 2.32 -24.36
N HIS A 156 -13.50 1.92 -24.12
CA HIS A 156 -14.39 2.61 -23.18
C HIS A 156 -13.92 2.46 -21.73
N VAL A 157 -13.32 1.32 -21.36
CA VAL A 157 -12.68 1.14 -20.04
C VAL A 157 -11.51 2.12 -19.88
N ARG A 158 -10.67 2.28 -20.91
CA ARG A 158 -9.54 3.24 -20.88
C ARG A 158 -10.01 4.69 -20.77
N VAL A 159 -11.02 5.08 -21.54
CA VAL A 159 -11.61 6.42 -21.48
C VAL A 159 -12.24 6.68 -20.12
N ASN A 160 -13.03 5.74 -19.59
CA ASN A 160 -13.65 5.88 -18.26
C ASN A 160 -12.61 5.93 -17.14
N LYS A 161 -11.54 5.11 -17.23
CA LYS A 161 -10.42 5.16 -16.29
C LYS A 161 -9.76 6.53 -16.30
N SER A 162 -9.44 7.05 -17.49
CA SER A 162 -8.83 8.36 -17.65
C SER A 162 -9.70 9.48 -17.06
N ARG A 163 -11.00 9.46 -17.34
CA ARG A 163 -11.98 10.41 -16.78
C ARG A 163 -12.06 10.32 -15.26
N ALA A 164 -12.17 9.12 -14.69
CA ALA A 164 -12.23 8.91 -13.25
C ALA A 164 -10.95 9.40 -12.55
N LEU A 165 -9.78 9.12 -13.13
CA LEU A 165 -8.50 9.60 -12.59
C LEU A 165 -8.37 11.13 -12.69
N ASN A 166 -8.84 11.75 -13.77
CA ASN A 166 -8.84 13.22 -13.90
C ASN A 166 -9.81 13.88 -12.92
N GLN A 167 -10.99 13.29 -12.70
CA GLN A 167 -11.94 13.79 -11.70
C GLN A 167 -11.36 13.71 -10.29
N LEU A 168 -10.71 12.59 -9.94
CA LEU A 168 -9.99 12.46 -8.67
C LEU A 168 -8.87 13.51 -8.55
N ARG A 169 -8.07 13.72 -9.60
CA ARG A 169 -7.01 14.73 -9.60
C ARG A 169 -7.56 16.13 -9.34
N GLN A 170 -8.64 16.53 -10.04
CA GLN A 170 -9.25 17.85 -9.88
C GLN A 170 -9.82 18.06 -8.47
N ALA A 171 -10.53 17.06 -7.93
CA ALA A 171 -11.10 17.12 -6.60
C ALA A 171 -10.03 17.22 -5.49
N LEU A 172 -8.87 16.59 -5.72
CA LEU A 172 -7.75 16.60 -4.79
C LEU A 172 -6.89 17.86 -4.92
N SER A 173 -6.76 18.44 -6.13
CA SER A 173 -6.00 19.67 -6.37
C SER A 173 -6.74 20.93 -5.92
N GLY A 174 -8.07 20.95 -5.96
CA GLY A 174 -8.88 22.12 -5.58
C GLY A 174 -9.04 22.36 -4.07
N LYS A 175 -8.63 21.39 -3.23
CA LYS A 175 -8.71 21.46 -1.75
C LYS A 175 -7.33 21.57 -1.07
N LEU A 176 -6.30 21.95 -1.83
CA LEU A 176 -4.91 22.15 -1.35
C LEU A 176 -4.55 23.64 -1.19
N ALA A 177 -5.54 24.54 -1.30
CA ALA A 177 -5.42 25.97 -1.04
C ALA A 177 -6.03 26.34 0.31
#